data_AF-A0A1I4T4T2-F1
#
_entry.id   AF-A0A1I4T4T2-F1
#
_cell.length_a   1.000
_cell.length_b   1.000
_cell.length_c   1.000
_cell.angle_alpha   90.00
_cell.angle_beta   90.00
_cell.angle_gamma   90.00
#
_symmetry.space_group_name_H-M   'P 1'
#
loop_
_entity.id
_entity.type
_entity.pdbx_description
1 polymer ?
#
loop_
_entity_poly.entity_id
_entity_poly.type
_entity_poly.pdbx_seq_one_letter_code
_entity_poly.pdbx_strand_id
1 'polypeptide(L)'
;MSRSDNEHSGYEIFPWNSHFETGIELIDQQHRKLVAILNRLASHFSCADDIQFRHLLQDLLDYTHYHFEAEERIWQRYFRDQPLYQNHHQAHELFFEQVKEYWQESDDRERDLKGLFDFLTRWLAFHILESDRRMALMVHAMDSGMDVEDARAQADEQLSGPVAVMVRAMLETYGKLSANAVELIREKEARQRAEAKLRAMQHGPTDENGAP
;
A
#
# COMPACT_ATOMS: atom_id res chain seq x y z
N MET A 1 31.04 22.22 2.89
CA MET A 1 30.06 22.16 4.00
C MET A 1 29.05 21.12 3.64
N SER A 2 29.03 20.03 4.40
CA SER A 2 28.20 18.84 4.21
C SER A 2 26.79 19.06 4.77
N ARG A 3 25.78 18.53 4.06
CA ARG A 3 24.49 18.02 4.57
C ARG A 3 24.00 17.07 3.46
N SER A 4 24.36 15.80 3.52
CA SER A 4 23.54 14.73 4.11
C SER A 4 22.24 14.53 3.32
N ASP A 5 22.37 14.08 2.07
CA ASP A 5 21.31 13.33 1.41
C ASP A 5 21.17 12.01 2.16
N ASN A 6 20.11 11.90 2.94
CA ASN A 6 19.72 10.67 3.62
C ASN A 6 19.21 9.70 2.55
N GLU A 7 20.13 9.02 1.87
CA GLU A 7 19.83 7.88 1.00
C GLU A 7 19.28 6.73 1.87
N HIS A 8 17.98 6.77 2.15
CA HIS A 8 17.26 5.54 2.42
C HIS A 8 17.26 4.75 1.11
N SER A 9 18.08 3.71 1.06
CA SER A 9 18.05 2.67 0.02
C SER A 9 16.60 2.18 -0.10
N GLY A 10 15.85 2.79 -1.02
CA GLY A 10 14.40 2.66 -1.13
C GLY A 10 14.01 1.30 -1.66
N TYR A 11 13.77 0.35 -0.76
CA TYR A 11 13.12 -0.89 -1.12
C TYR A 11 11.64 -0.61 -1.39
N GLU A 12 11.21 -0.69 -2.64
CA GLU A 12 9.79 -0.67 -3.02
C GLU A 12 9.20 -2.05 -2.73
N ILE A 13 8.41 -2.11 -1.66
CA ILE A 13 7.76 -3.34 -1.17
C ILE A 13 6.43 -3.58 -1.89
N PHE A 14 5.92 -2.57 -2.58
CA PHE A 14 4.80 -2.65 -3.50
C PHE A 14 5.08 -1.73 -4.72
N PRO A 15 5.81 -2.21 -5.74
CA PRO A 15 6.21 -1.40 -6.88
C PRO A 15 4.99 -1.11 -7.75
N TRP A 16 4.95 0.11 -8.29
CA TRP A 16 3.95 0.44 -9.28
C TRP A 16 4.12 -0.41 -10.54
N ASN A 17 3.01 -0.79 -11.15
CA ASN A 17 2.96 -1.54 -12.39
C ASN A 17 1.87 -0.95 -13.29
N SER A 18 2.12 -0.86 -14.61
CA SER A 18 1.13 -0.38 -15.58
C SER A 18 -0.15 -1.22 -15.62
N HIS A 19 -0.13 -2.46 -15.12
CA HIS A 19 -1.35 -3.27 -14.96
C HIS A 19 -2.33 -2.74 -13.91
N PHE A 20 -1.90 -1.79 -13.06
CA PHE A 20 -2.77 -1.05 -12.14
C PHE A 20 -3.42 0.17 -12.79
N GLU A 21 -3.06 0.49 -14.04
CA GLU A 21 -3.67 1.61 -14.77
C GLU A 21 -5.10 1.25 -15.16
N THR A 22 -5.99 2.17 -14.84
CA THR A 22 -7.42 2.17 -15.18
C THR A 22 -7.67 2.83 -16.53
N GLY A 23 -6.75 3.70 -16.98
CA GLY A 23 -6.95 4.56 -18.16
C GLY A 23 -7.62 5.90 -17.82
N ILE A 24 -8.00 6.11 -16.55
CA ILE A 24 -8.52 7.37 -16.05
C ILE A 24 -7.39 8.09 -15.30
N GLU A 25 -6.79 9.09 -15.95
CA GLU A 25 -5.58 9.79 -15.48
C GLU A 25 -5.66 10.25 -14.02
N LEU A 26 -6.81 10.79 -13.59
CA LEU A 26 -7.02 11.22 -12.20
C LEU A 26 -6.86 10.07 -11.21
N ILE A 27 -7.45 8.91 -11.52
CA ILE A 27 -7.45 7.72 -10.67
C ILE A 27 -6.05 7.09 -10.67
N ASP A 28 -5.40 7.00 -11.83
CA ASP A 28 -4.05 6.44 -11.94
C ASP A 28 -3.01 7.28 -11.18
N GLN A 29 -3.13 8.61 -11.21
CA GLN A 29 -2.30 9.50 -10.39
C GLN A 29 -2.53 9.28 -8.89
N GLN A 30 -3.79 9.10 -8.47
CA GLN A 30 -4.14 8.83 -7.08
C GLN A 30 -3.63 7.47 -6.61
N HIS A 31 -3.79 6.41 -7.41
CA HIS A 31 -3.24 5.08 -7.11
C HIS A 31 -1.72 5.11 -6.95
N ARG A 32 -0.97 5.78 -7.84
CA ARG A 32 0.49 5.94 -7.71
C ARG A 32 0.87 6.61 -6.40
N LYS A 33 0.11 7.61 -5.97
CA LYS A 33 0.36 8.31 -4.71
C LYS A 33 0.07 7.42 -3.51
N LEU A 34 -1.02 6.65 -3.51
CA LEU A 34 -1.31 5.65 -2.48
C LEU A 34 -0.19 4.63 -2.35
N VAL A 35 0.27 4.08 -3.48
CA VAL A 35 1.40 3.15 -3.53
C VAL A 35 2.68 3.77 -2.97
N ALA A 36 2.96 5.04 -3.29
CA ALA A 36 4.12 5.74 -2.74
C ALA A 36 4.02 5.95 -1.22
N ILE A 37 2.84 6.28 -0.69
CA ILE A 37 2.63 6.40 0.76
C ILE A 37 2.78 5.04 1.44
N LEU A 38 2.22 3.97 0.86
CA LEU A 38 2.33 2.61 1.36
C LEU A 38 3.78 2.11 1.41
N ASN A 39 4.58 2.38 0.38
CA ASN A 39 6.01 2.06 0.37
C ASN A 39 6.79 2.83 1.44
N ARG A 40 6.45 4.11 1.67
CA ARG A 40 7.04 4.88 2.78
C ARG A 40 6.68 4.25 4.12
N LEU A 41 5.41 3.90 4.33
CA LEU A 41 4.96 3.20 5.55
C LEU A 41 5.77 1.91 5.80
N ALA A 42 6.01 1.15 4.74
CA ALA A 42 6.79 -0.09 4.77
C ALA A 42 8.26 0.11 5.20
N SER A 43 8.89 1.22 4.79
CA SER A 43 10.26 1.56 5.19
C SER A 43 10.41 1.95 6.66
N HIS A 44 9.32 2.41 7.29
CA HIS A 44 9.31 2.78 8.72
C HIS A 44 8.85 1.64 9.63
N PHE A 45 8.53 0.49 9.05
CA PHE A 45 7.99 -0.65 9.75
C PHE A 45 8.99 -1.34 10.70
N SER A 46 10.30 -1.15 10.47
CA SER A 46 11.40 -1.71 11.26
C SER A 46 11.94 -0.74 12.35
N CYS A 47 11.43 0.49 12.36
CA CYS A 47 11.85 1.55 13.26
C CYS A 47 10.96 1.61 14.50
N ALA A 48 11.58 1.79 15.67
CA ALA A 48 10.88 1.93 16.95
C ALA A 48 10.18 3.28 17.14
N ASP A 49 10.06 4.10 16.09
CA ASP A 49 9.42 5.41 16.14
C ASP A 49 7.91 5.31 15.79
N ASP A 50 7.17 4.96 16.83
CA ASP A 50 5.72 4.82 16.84
C ASP A 50 4.97 6.13 16.47
N ILE A 51 5.60 7.30 16.63
CA ILE A 51 4.99 8.60 16.26
C ILE A 51 5.07 8.80 14.75
N GLN A 52 6.24 8.58 14.15
CA GLN A 52 6.41 8.73 12.70
C GLN A 52 5.53 7.75 11.92
N PHE A 53 5.44 6.50 12.40
CA PHE A 53 4.54 5.50 11.82
C PHE A 53 3.08 5.97 11.85
N ARG A 54 2.60 6.47 13.00
CA ARG A 54 1.25 7.02 13.15
C ARG A 54 0.94 8.14 12.15
N HIS A 55 1.88 9.07 11.97
CA HIS A 55 1.68 10.16 11.02
C HIS A 55 1.60 9.66 9.58
N LEU A 56 2.44 8.69 9.18
CA LEU A 56 2.39 8.10 7.84
C LEU A 56 1.11 7.29 7.60
N LEU A 57 0.61 6.59 8.63
CA LEU A 57 -0.66 5.90 8.55
C LEU A 57 -1.83 6.90 8.41
N GLN A 58 -1.80 8.01 9.15
CA GLN A 58 -2.80 9.07 8.99
C GLN A 58 -2.75 9.68 7.58
N ASP A 59 -1.55 9.99 7.06
CA ASP A 59 -1.37 10.46 5.68
C ASP A 59 -1.97 9.48 4.66
N LEU A 60 -1.82 8.17 4.89
CA LEU A 60 -2.42 7.13 4.05
C LEU A 60 -3.95 7.18 4.12
N LEU A 61 -4.52 7.20 5.33
CA LEU A 61 -5.97 7.20 5.54
C LEU A 61 -6.65 8.44 4.93
N ASP A 62 -6.06 9.63 5.15
CA ASP A 62 -6.58 10.89 4.61
C ASP A 62 -6.56 10.87 3.07
N TYR A 63 -5.47 10.37 2.49
CA TYR A 63 -5.35 10.29 1.03
C TYR A 63 -6.26 9.21 0.43
N THR A 64 -6.43 8.07 1.12
CA THR A 64 -7.39 7.03 0.72
C THR A 64 -8.81 7.57 0.71
N HIS A 65 -9.21 8.33 1.75
CA HIS A 65 -10.52 8.96 1.78
C HIS A 65 -10.73 9.93 0.61
N TYR A 66 -9.76 10.81 0.36
CA TYR A 66 -9.78 11.72 -0.78
C TYR A 66 -9.90 11.00 -2.14
N HIS A 67 -9.18 9.89 -2.29
CA HIS A 67 -9.21 9.06 -3.48
C HIS A 67 -10.60 8.42 -3.68
N PHE A 68 -11.13 7.74 -2.65
CA PHE A 68 -12.45 7.11 -2.70
C PHE A 68 -13.57 8.11 -3.03
N GLU A 69 -13.53 9.32 -2.44
CA GLU A 69 -14.49 10.36 -2.80
C GLU A 69 -14.39 10.78 -4.28
N ALA A 70 -13.17 10.88 -4.83
CA ALA A 70 -12.97 11.26 -6.22
C ALA A 70 -13.48 10.17 -7.17
N GLU A 71 -13.21 8.92 -6.81
CA GLU A 71 -13.62 7.73 -7.54
C GLU A 71 -15.15 7.54 -7.53
N GLU A 72 -15.78 7.61 -6.37
CA GLU A 72 -17.23 7.48 -6.23
C GLU A 72 -17.98 8.55 -7.02
N ARG A 73 -17.46 9.79 -7.07
CA ARG A 73 -18.04 10.85 -7.91
C ARG A 73 -18.02 10.53 -9.40
N ILE A 74 -17.06 9.72 -9.87
CA ILE A 74 -17.01 9.26 -11.26
C ILE A 74 -18.04 8.14 -11.42
N TRP A 75 -17.94 7.08 -10.62
CA TRP A 75 -18.79 5.90 -10.72
C TRP A 75 -20.27 6.19 -10.55
N GLN A 76 -20.62 7.10 -9.65
CA GLN A 76 -22.02 7.49 -9.41
C GLN A 76 -22.68 8.08 -10.67
N ARG A 77 -21.91 8.65 -11.61
CA ARG A 77 -22.49 9.19 -12.86
C ARG A 77 -22.98 8.09 -13.80
N TYR A 78 -22.38 6.91 -13.73
CA TYR A 78 -22.65 5.79 -14.62
C TYR A 78 -23.46 4.68 -13.95
N PHE A 79 -23.26 4.46 -12.65
CA PHE A 79 -23.67 3.24 -11.95
C PHE A 79 -24.51 3.47 -10.69
N ARG A 80 -25.03 4.69 -10.45
CA ARG A 80 -25.76 5.04 -9.21
C ARG A 80 -26.78 4.00 -8.76
N ASP A 81 -27.55 3.47 -9.70
CA ASP A 81 -28.64 2.52 -9.43
C ASP A 81 -28.22 1.06 -9.63
N GLN A 82 -26.93 0.80 -9.84
CA GLN A 82 -26.38 -0.53 -10.08
C GLN A 82 -25.81 -1.14 -8.78
N PRO A 83 -26.02 -2.45 -8.55
CA PRO A 83 -25.45 -3.13 -7.38
C PRO A 83 -23.93 -3.03 -7.27
N LEU A 84 -23.24 -2.95 -8.42
CA LEU A 84 -21.78 -2.85 -8.45
C LEU A 84 -21.26 -1.58 -7.75
N TYR A 85 -21.96 -0.45 -7.87
CA TYR A 85 -21.60 0.79 -7.18
C TYR A 85 -21.81 0.69 -5.67
N GLN A 86 -22.93 0.08 -5.25
CA GLN A 86 -23.24 -0.13 -3.83
C GLN A 86 -22.20 -1.05 -3.17
N ASN A 87 -21.82 -2.14 -3.85
CA ASN A 87 -20.81 -3.07 -3.37
C ASN A 87 -19.43 -2.40 -3.26
N HIS A 88 -19.07 -1.57 -4.24
CA HIS A 88 -17.82 -0.83 -4.24
C HIS A 88 -17.75 0.19 -3.09
N HIS A 89 -18.80 1.01 -2.91
CA HIS A 89 -18.90 1.93 -1.78
C HIS A 89 -18.84 1.20 -0.42
N GLN A 90 -19.52 0.06 -0.29
CA GLN A 90 -19.43 -0.75 0.93
C GLN A 90 -18.00 -1.27 1.17
N ALA A 91 -17.26 -1.65 0.13
CA ALA A 91 -15.87 -2.07 0.27
C ALA A 91 -14.96 -0.94 0.78
N HIS A 92 -15.22 0.32 0.38
CA HIS A 92 -14.53 1.50 0.91
C HIS A 92 -14.80 1.72 2.39
N GLU A 93 -16.05 1.62 2.83
CA GLU A 93 -16.40 1.78 4.25
C GLU A 93 -15.73 0.69 5.11
N LEU A 94 -15.81 -0.57 4.67
CA LEU A 94 -15.19 -1.71 5.35
C LEU A 94 -13.67 -1.60 5.43
N PHE A 95 -13.01 -0.92 4.48
CA PHE A 95 -11.57 -0.69 4.53
C PHE A 95 -11.17 0.06 5.80
N PHE A 96 -11.86 1.17 6.11
CA PHE A 96 -11.54 1.98 7.30
C PHE A 96 -11.83 1.24 8.60
N GLU A 97 -12.92 0.46 8.64
CA GLU A 97 -13.23 -0.41 9.78
C GLU A 97 -12.11 -1.41 10.03
N GLN A 98 -11.64 -2.08 8.97
CA GLN A 98 -10.59 -3.08 9.08
C GLN A 98 -9.24 -2.48 9.49
N VAL A 99 -8.87 -1.30 8.99
CA VAL A 99 -7.66 -0.59 9.46
C VAL A 99 -7.76 -0.23 10.94
N LYS A 100 -8.95 0.20 11.39
CA LYS A 100 -9.18 0.56 12.79
C LYS A 100 -9.04 -0.65 13.72
N GLU A 101 -9.44 -1.85 13.29
CA GLU A 101 -9.27 -3.09 14.07
C GLU A 101 -7.79 -3.38 14.36
N TYR A 102 -6.90 -3.18 13.38
CA TYR A 102 -5.46 -3.35 13.59
C TYR A 102 -4.83 -2.28 14.49
N TRP A 103 -5.54 -1.18 14.74
CA TRP A 103 -5.04 -0.03 15.50
C TRP A 103 -5.54 0.02 16.95
N GLN A 104 -6.34 -0.95 17.38
CA GLN A 104 -6.79 -1.04 18.77
C GLN A 104 -5.61 -1.37 19.72
N GLU A 105 -5.72 -0.97 20.99
CA GLU A 105 -4.70 -1.29 21.99
C GLU A 105 -4.53 -2.81 22.11
N SER A 106 -3.31 -3.28 21.86
CA SER A 106 -2.95 -4.69 21.83
C SER A 106 -1.60 -4.92 22.50
N ASP A 107 -1.48 -6.09 23.13
CA ASP A 107 -0.26 -6.55 23.80
C ASP A 107 0.85 -6.94 22.80
N ASP A 108 0.51 -7.19 21.52
CA ASP A 108 1.45 -7.62 20.47
C ASP A 108 1.43 -6.67 19.25
N ARG A 109 1.94 -5.45 19.49
CA ARG A 109 2.00 -4.39 18.48
C ARG A 109 2.76 -4.79 17.22
N GLU A 110 3.81 -5.62 17.33
CA GLU A 110 4.60 -6.02 16.16
C GLU A 110 3.78 -6.89 15.21
N ARG A 111 3.03 -7.85 15.76
CA ARG A 111 2.14 -8.71 14.98
C ARG A 111 1.03 -7.91 14.30
N ASP A 112 0.42 -6.97 15.01
CA ASP A 112 -0.70 -6.18 14.48
C ASP A 112 -0.25 -5.25 13.37
N LEU A 113 0.91 -4.62 13.53
CA LEU A 113 1.52 -3.86 12.45
C LEU A 113 1.69 -4.76 11.22
N LYS A 114 2.34 -5.93 11.37
CA LYS A 114 2.52 -6.89 10.25
C LYS A 114 1.19 -7.23 9.57
N GLY A 115 0.17 -7.54 10.36
CA GLY A 115 -1.18 -7.80 9.88
C GLY A 115 -1.76 -6.63 9.08
N LEU A 116 -1.63 -5.41 9.59
CA LEU A 116 -2.08 -4.20 8.91
C LEU A 116 -1.39 -4.02 7.57
N PHE A 117 -0.07 -4.20 7.49
CA PHE A 117 0.66 -4.04 6.24
C PHE A 117 0.29 -5.10 5.19
N ASP A 118 0.20 -6.37 5.63
CA ASP A 118 -0.27 -7.47 4.78
C ASP A 118 -1.70 -7.22 4.28
N PHE A 119 -2.56 -6.63 5.12
CA PHE A 119 -3.91 -6.22 4.73
C PHE A 119 -3.90 -5.08 3.71
N LEU A 120 -3.22 -3.96 3.99
CA LEU A 120 -3.18 -2.77 3.14
C LEU A 120 -2.67 -3.08 1.73
N THR A 121 -1.57 -3.85 1.63
CA THR A 121 -0.97 -4.23 0.35
C THR A 121 -1.89 -5.11 -0.48
N ARG A 122 -2.50 -6.13 0.14
CA ARG A 122 -3.45 -7.01 -0.55
C ARG A 122 -4.70 -6.27 -0.94
N TRP A 123 -5.32 -5.54 0.00
CA TRP A 123 -6.56 -4.82 -0.25
C TRP A 123 -6.40 -3.85 -1.42
N LEU A 124 -5.35 -3.02 -1.41
CA LEU A 124 -5.11 -2.06 -2.49
C LEU A 124 -4.91 -2.76 -3.84
N ALA A 125 -4.10 -3.82 -3.90
CA ALA A 125 -3.84 -4.54 -5.14
C ALA A 125 -5.10 -5.19 -5.71
N PHE A 126 -5.88 -5.88 -4.87
CA PHE A 126 -7.10 -6.55 -5.28
C PHE A 126 -8.20 -5.55 -5.66
N HIS A 127 -8.35 -4.46 -4.90
CA HIS A 127 -9.34 -3.43 -5.17
C HIS A 127 -9.11 -2.79 -6.55
N ILE A 128 -7.88 -2.32 -6.81
CA ILE A 128 -7.52 -1.72 -8.10
C ILE A 128 -7.80 -2.68 -9.25
N LEU A 129 -7.36 -3.94 -9.14
CA LEU A 129 -7.41 -4.87 -10.27
C LEU A 129 -8.80 -5.45 -10.55
N GLU A 130 -9.58 -5.71 -9.51
CA GLU A 130 -10.87 -6.40 -9.65
C GLU A 130 -12.07 -5.45 -9.62
N SER A 131 -11.94 -4.31 -8.94
CA SER A 131 -13.00 -3.31 -8.79
C SER A 131 -12.77 -2.14 -9.74
N ASP A 132 -11.72 -1.35 -9.50
CA ASP A 132 -11.59 -0.01 -10.12
C ASP A 132 -11.32 -0.14 -11.61
N ARG A 133 -10.45 -1.08 -12.00
CA ARG A 133 -10.22 -1.40 -13.41
C ARG A 133 -11.47 -1.94 -14.09
N ARG A 134 -12.29 -2.74 -13.41
CA ARG A 134 -13.55 -3.24 -13.97
C ARG A 134 -14.51 -2.09 -14.25
N MET A 135 -14.69 -1.21 -13.27
CA MET A 135 -15.57 -0.05 -13.40
C MET A 135 -15.06 0.94 -14.46
N ALA A 136 -13.74 1.15 -14.55
CA ALA A 136 -13.12 1.95 -15.59
C ALA A 136 -13.34 1.39 -17.01
N LEU A 137 -13.15 0.07 -17.20
CA LEU A 137 -13.42 -0.60 -18.47
C LEU A 137 -14.89 -0.42 -18.89
N MET A 138 -15.82 -0.56 -17.94
CA MET A 138 -17.24 -0.34 -18.18
C MET A 138 -17.52 1.12 -18.57
N VAL A 139 -16.94 2.09 -17.86
CA VAL A 139 -17.09 3.52 -18.20
C VAL A 139 -16.59 3.82 -19.61
N HIS A 140 -15.41 3.33 -19.99
CA HIS A 140 -14.87 3.54 -21.33
C HIS A 140 -15.74 2.91 -22.43
N ALA A 141 -16.34 1.74 -22.17
CA ALA A 141 -17.28 1.11 -23.08
C ALA A 141 -18.58 1.93 -23.20
N MET A 142 -19.11 2.42 -22.08
CA MET A 142 -20.32 3.25 -22.05
C MET A 142 -20.11 4.60 -22.74
N ASP A 143 -18.95 5.23 -22.57
CA ASP A 143 -18.58 6.45 -23.29
C ASP A 143 -18.48 6.23 -24.80
N SER A 144 -18.25 4.98 -25.23
CA SER A 144 -18.28 4.56 -26.65
C SER A 144 -19.69 4.24 -27.16
N GLY A 145 -20.73 4.44 -26.34
CA GLY A 145 -22.14 4.25 -26.69
C GLY A 145 -22.71 2.87 -26.36
N MET A 146 -21.97 2.02 -25.66
CA MET A 146 -22.44 0.72 -25.20
C MET A 146 -23.39 0.88 -24.00
N ASP A 147 -24.39 0.01 -23.88
CA ASP A 147 -25.20 -0.02 -22.66
C ASP A 147 -24.46 -0.69 -21.50
N VAL A 148 -25.03 -0.58 -20.29
CA VAL A 148 -24.37 -1.05 -19.06
C VAL A 148 -24.18 -2.58 -19.01
N GLU A 149 -25.07 -3.35 -19.63
CA GLU A 149 -25.02 -4.81 -19.59
C GLU A 149 -23.96 -5.33 -20.55
N ASP A 150 -23.91 -4.77 -21.76
CA ASP A 150 -22.88 -5.06 -22.75
C ASP A 150 -21.50 -4.59 -22.24
N ALA A 151 -21.42 -3.41 -21.63
CA ALA A 151 -20.18 -2.89 -21.04
C ALA A 151 -19.66 -3.80 -19.92
N ARG A 152 -20.57 -4.34 -19.09
CA ARG A 152 -20.22 -5.32 -18.05
C ARG A 152 -19.70 -6.62 -18.66
N ALA A 153 -20.38 -7.15 -19.68
CA ALA A 153 -19.96 -8.39 -20.34
C ALA A 153 -18.57 -8.25 -20.97
N GLN A 154 -18.29 -7.11 -21.62
CA GLN A 154 -16.98 -6.81 -22.18
C GLN A 154 -15.90 -6.69 -21.09
N ALA A 155 -16.18 -5.98 -19.99
CA ALA A 155 -15.24 -5.87 -18.88
C ALA A 155 -14.94 -7.26 -18.28
N ASP A 156 -15.96 -8.10 -18.15
CA ASP A 156 -15.82 -9.46 -17.62
C ASP A 156 -14.97 -10.33 -18.53
N GLU A 157 -15.17 -10.28 -19.84
CA GLU A 157 -14.34 -11.00 -20.81
C GLU A 157 -12.87 -10.59 -20.71
N GLN A 158 -12.59 -9.30 -20.56
CA GLN A 158 -11.23 -8.79 -20.42
C GLN A 158 -10.57 -9.18 -19.08
N LEU A 159 -11.35 -9.26 -18.00
CA LEU A 159 -10.83 -9.53 -16.65
C LEU A 159 -10.93 -11.00 -16.20
N SER A 160 -11.65 -11.86 -16.93
CA SER A 160 -11.80 -13.29 -16.61
C SER A 160 -10.82 -14.20 -17.34
N GLY A 161 -9.89 -13.63 -18.13
CA GLY A 161 -8.90 -14.39 -18.88
C GLY A 161 -7.83 -15.08 -18.01
N PRO A 162 -7.08 -16.06 -18.58
CA PRO A 162 -5.96 -16.72 -17.90
C PRO A 162 -4.90 -15.76 -17.34
N VAL A 163 -4.76 -14.59 -17.97
CA VAL A 163 -3.85 -13.52 -17.54
C VAL A 163 -4.26 -12.94 -16.18
N ALA A 164 -5.55 -12.73 -15.91
CA ALA A 164 -6.02 -12.21 -14.63
C ALA A 164 -5.80 -13.20 -13.49
N VAL A 165 -6.01 -14.50 -13.75
CA VAL A 165 -5.68 -15.58 -12.79
C VAL A 165 -4.18 -15.59 -12.47
N MET A 166 -3.33 -15.43 -13.50
CA MET A 166 -1.88 -15.36 -13.33
C MET A 166 -1.45 -14.11 -12.55
N VAL A 167 -2.06 -12.95 -12.81
CA VAL A 167 -1.82 -11.71 -12.07
C VAL A 167 -2.19 -11.88 -10.59
N ARG A 168 -3.36 -12.44 -10.28
CA ARG A 168 -3.76 -12.72 -8.89
C ARG A 168 -2.78 -13.66 -8.18
N ALA A 169 -2.37 -14.76 -8.83
CA ALA A 169 -1.37 -15.68 -8.27
C ALA A 169 0.02 -15.03 -8.09
N MET A 170 0.42 -14.15 -9.01
CA MET A 170 1.64 -13.36 -8.90
C MET A 170 1.57 -12.36 -7.74
N LEU A 171 0.42 -11.73 -7.52
CA LEU A 171 0.24 -10.82 -6.40
C LEU A 171 0.23 -11.54 -5.06
N GLU A 172 -0.38 -12.72 -4.95
CA GLU A 172 -0.32 -13.52 -3.73
C GLU A 172 1.11 -13.96 -3.40
N THR A 173 1.86 -14.41 -4.42
CA THR A 173 3.26 -14.81 -4.24
C THR A 173 4.16 -13.61 -3.96
N TYR A 174 3.90 -12.47 -4.61
CA TYR A 174 4.58 -11.20 -4.35
C TYR A 174 4.32 -10.71 -2.94
N GLY A 175 3.07 -10.75 -2.45
CA GLY A 175 2.73 -10.39 -1.08
C GLY A 175 3.55 -11.19 -0.06
N LYS A 176 3.69 -12.51 -0.27
CA LYS A 176 4.56 -13.37 0.56
C LYS A 176 6.03 -12.98 0.47
N LEU A 177 6.53 -12.71 -0.74
CA LEU A 177 7.93 -12.31 -0.94
C LEU A 177 8.22 -10.94 -0.31
N SER A 178 7.28 -10.01 -0.41
CA SER A 178 7.36 -8.65 0.13
C SER A 178 7.41 -8.68 1.67
N ALA A 179 6.58 -9.51 2.31
CA ALA A 179 6.62 -9.73 3.75
C ALA A 179 7.96 -10.31 4.20
N ASN A 180 8.50 -11.28 3.47
CA ASN A 180 9.84 -11.84 3.73
C ASN A 180 10.95 -10.80 3.53
N ALA A 181 10.81 -9.91 2.54
CA ALA A 181 11.77 -8.82 2.31
C ALA A 181 11.77 -7.82 3.47
N VAL A 182 10.59 -7.46 4.00
CA VAL A 182 10.46 -6.62 5.20
C VAL A 182 11.15 -7.27 6.40
N GLU A 183 10.97 -8.58 6.60
CA GLU A 183 11.61 -9.33 7.68
C GLU A 183 13.15 -9.32 7.55
N LEU A 184 13.67 -9.55 6.34
CA LEU A 184 15.11 -9.48 6.06
C LEU A 184 15.69 -8.07 6.29
N ILE A 185 14.95 -7.03 5.89
CA ILE A 185 15.35 -5.63 6.13
C ILE A 185 15.42 -5.37 7.64
N ARG A 186 14.40 -5.80 8.40
CA ARG A 186 14.36 -5.71 9.87
C ARG A 186 15.55 -6.41 10.52
N GLU A 187 15.82 -7.65 10.13
CA GLU A 187 16.94 -8.43 10.69
C GLU A 187 18.28 -7.74 10.41
N LYS A 188 18.47 -7.23 9.18
CA LYS A 188 19.67 -6.50 8.78
C LYS A 188 19.86 -5.23 9.61
N GLU A 189 18.81 -4.44 9.83
CA GLU A 189 18.88 -3.21 10.64
C GLU A 189 19.12 -3.52 12.13
N ALA A 190 18.47 -4.55 12.67
CA ALA A 190 18.71 -5.01 14.04
C ALA A 190 20.17 -5.43 14.24
N ARG A 191 20.72 -6.20 13.28
CA ARG A 191 22.12 -6.62 13.27
C ARG A 191 23.06 -5.43 13.20
N GLN A 192 22.82 -4.47 12.31
CA GLN A 192 23.65 -3.26 12.21
C GLN A 192 23.64 -2.43 13.49
N ARG A 193 22.47 -2.31 14.15
CA ARG A 193 22.35 -1.64 15.46
C ARG A 193 23.15 -2.37 16.55
N ALA A 194 23.11 -3.71 16.56
CA ALA A 194 23.89 -4.52 17.49
C ALA A 194 25.41 -4.38 17.25
N GLU A 195 25.84 -4.46 15.99
CA GLU A 195 27.25 -4.29 15.59
C GLU A 195 27.76 -2.88 15.94
N ALA A 196 26.95 -1.83 15.74
CA ALA A 196 27.29 -0.46 16.12
C ALA A 196 27.44 -0.29 17.64
N LYS A 197 26.55 -0.89 18.44
CA LYS A 197 26.66 -0.91 19.92
C LYS A 197 27.93 -1.64 20.36
N LEU A 198 28.24 -2.79 19.75
CA LEU A 198 29.44 -3.56 20.09
C LEU A 198 30.72 -2.77 19.78
N ARG A 199 30.78 -2.09 18.62
CA ARG A 199 31.90 -1.21 18.25
C ARG A 199 32.06 -0.05 19.22
N ALA A 200 30.96 0.58 19.64
CA ALA A 200 30.98 1.68 20.62
C ALA A 200 31.48 1.22 22.00
N MET A 201 31.12 0.01 22.44
CA MET A 201 31.62 -0.57 23.69
C MET A 201 33.10 -0.94 23.62
N GLN A 202 33.59 -1.38 22.46
CA GLN A 202 35.02 -1.70 22.25
C GLN A 202 35.92 -0.46 22.14
N HIS A 203 35.36 0.73 21.93
CA HIS A 203 36.09 2.01 21.82
C HIS A 203 35.75 2.99 22.96
N GLY A 204 35.44 2.48 24.17
CA GLY A 204 35.26 3.30 25.38
C GLY A 204 36.48 4.17 25.72
N PRO A 205 36.30 5.27 26.49
CA PRO A 205 37.18 6.44 26.48
C PRO A 205 38.62 6.03 26.79
N THR A 206 39.55 6.37 25.91
CA THR A 206 40.96 6.40 26.24
C THR A 206 41.12 7.34 27.42
N ASP A 207 41.47 6.78 28.59
CA ASP A 207 41.92 7.53 29.76
C ASP A 207 43.05 8.49 29.32
N GLU A 208 42.71 9.74 29.01
CA GLU A 208 43.63 10.86 29.13
C GLU A 208 43.86 11.10 30.63
N ASN A 209 44.69 10.25 31.23
CA ASN A 209 45.21 10.45 32.57
C ASN A 209 46.74 10.38 32.52
N GLY A 210 47.34 11.48 32.08
CA GLY A 210 48.76 11.79 32.22
C GLY A 210 48.97 13.25 31.79
N ALA A 211 49.46 14.17 32.60
CA ALA A 211 50.11 14.15 33.91
C ALA A 211 50.00 15.58 34.51
N PRO A 212 50.30 15.81 35.80
CA PRO A 212 50.52 17.15 36.34
C PRO A 212 51.80 17.82 35.82
#